data_AF-A0A2E9Q9K8-F1
#
_entry.id   AF-A0A2E9Q9K8-F1
#
_cell.length_a   1.000
_cell.length_b   1.000
_cell.length_c   1.000
_cell.angle_alpha   90.00
_cell.angle_beta   90.00
_cell.angle_gamma   90.00
#
_symmetry.space_group_name_H-M   'P 1'
#
loop_
_entity.id
_entity.type
_entity.pdbx_description
1 polymer ?
#
loop_
_entity_poly.entity_id
_entity_poly.type
_entity_poly.pdbx_seq_one_letter_code
_entity_poly.pdbx_strand_id
1 'polypeptide(L)'
;MIRLILRQMGKYRWPILGLLVVWVGAGYWLLNNRYEIVSFLSSISTDYPDPGKQDPSHAYFQFVKPALESVEEDGIRLDLMKRACPERALTPFFEVELGRNHWLEKIRDWNVAQPGEAHRVVEPTGYWKQNREVVLESLQELIRATYYAYEITGEDRGLPGEETILVPALISKYAEALCMPLLGRLSWGDYVEFQEQRAYLDLEENEPEYYRYRLPAERDLLTLGSLRNSRNYQEALLQYLGGGAPSPFSPEGCHNRSLVCLAPREAFQVYNKLIFAAPSERLPYLFLEQGQVLGWLARRGDDSLDNPYDRALDTLSGAAESRSLEKQATTEMIRIYVHRENYEEARSALRQLSLTVNLNSPETADLRELIRKTLGGMGLHREADCFANTMGAERPHCRNRLDFLR
;
A
#
# COMPACT_ATOMS: atom_id res chain seq x y z
N MET A 1 -71.83 -2.04 6.22
CA MET A 1 -70.57 -2.11 5.45
C MET A 1 -69.66 -3.26 5.88
N ILE A 2 -69.22 -3.34 7.14
CA ILE A 2 -68.29 -4.39 7.63
C ILE A 2 -68.79 -5.83 7.39
N ARG A 3 -70.09 -6.11 7.63
CA ARG A 3 -70.70 -7.43 7.34
C ARG A 3 -70.68 -7.82 5.85
N LEU A 4 -70.77 -6.83 4.95
CA LEU A 4 -70.77 -7.06 3.50
C LEU A 4 -69.35 -7.36 3.00
N ILE A 5 -68.35 -6.66 3.57
CA ILE A 5 -66.92 -6.91 3.34
C ILE A 5 -66.54 -8.32 3.84
N LEU A 6 -66.94 -8.70 5.05
CA LEU A 6 -66.68 -10.04 5.60
C LEU A 6 -67.34 -11.16 4.77
N ARG A 7 -68.54 -10.92 4.22
CA ARG A 7 -69.24 -11.91 3.38
C ARG A 7 -68.57 -12.05 2.00
N GLN A 8 -68.02 -10.98 1.46
CA GLN A 8 -67.23 -11.05 0.22
C GLN A 8 -65.86 -11.70 0.47
N MET A 9 -65.16 -11.37 1.56
CA MET A 9 -63.93 -12.06 1.94
C MET A 9 -64.11 -13.57 2.14
N GLY A 10 -65.25 -13.99 2.70
CA GLY A 10 -65.60 -15.42 2.81
C GLY A 10 -65.80 -16.11 1.46
N LYS A 11 -66.35 -15.41 0.45
CA LYS A 11 -66.56 -15.93 -0.90
C LYS A 11 -65.25 -16.05 -1.69
N TYR A 12 -64.32 -15.11 -1.49
CA TYR A 12 -63.01 -15.06 -2.15
C TYR A 12 -61.87 -15.55 -1.25
N ARG A 13 -62.17 -16.30 -0.19
CA ARG A 13 -61.17 -16.76 0.79
C ARG A 13 -60.00 -17.49 0.13
N TRP A 14 -60.26 -18.35 -0.84
CA TRP A 14 -59.25 -19.14 -1.54
C TRP A 14 -58.36 -18.32 -2.47
N PRO A 15 -58.90 -17.47 -3.36
CA PRO A 15 -58.06 -16.59 -4.17
C PRO A 15 -57.28 -15.57 -3.32
N ILE A 16 -57.85 -15.06 -2.22
CA ILE A 16 -57.12 -14.18 -1.29
C ILE A 16 -55.97 -14.94 -0.62
N LEU A 17 -56.21 -16.17 -0.13
CA LEU A 17 -55.16 -17.01 0.46
C LEU A 17 -54.08 -17.37 -0.57
N GLY A 18 -54.48 -17.70 -1.79
CA GLY A 18 -53.56 -17.98 -2.90
C GLY A 18 -52.71 -16.77 -3.24
N LEU A 19 -53.30 -15.57 -3.27
CA LEU A 19 -52.58 -14.33 -3.52
C LEU A 19 -51.59 -14.03 -2.40
N LEU A 20 -51.98 -14.27 -1.13
CA LEU A 20 -51.09 -14.16 0.04
C LEU A 20 -49.92 -15.16 -0.02
N VAL A 21 -50.18 -16.41 -0.40
CA VAL A 21 -49.13 -17.45 -0.56
C VAL A 21 -48.19 -17.10 -1.70
N VAL A 22 -48.69 -16.62 -2.83
CA VAL A 22 -47.86 -16.15 -3.94
C VAL A 22 -47.05 -14.92 -3.52
N TRP A 23 -47.64 -14.00 -2.76
CA TRP A 23 -46.93 -12.81 -2.28
C TRP A 23 -45.80 -13.16 -1.31
N VAL A 24 -46.07 -14.04 -0.34
CA VAL A 24 -45.07 -14.48 0.63
C VAL A 24 -44.00 -15.35 -0.05
N GLY A 25 -44.41 -16.23 -0.96
CA GLY A 25 -43.48 -17.08 -1.73
C GLY A 25 -42.59 -16.26 -2.66
N ALA A 26 -43.16 -15.31 -3.41
CA ALA A 26 -42.42 -14.41 -4.27
C ALA A 26 -41.52 -13.45 -3.48
N GLY A 27 -42.01 -12.92 -2.34
CA GLY A 27 -41.22 -12.08 -1.45
C GLY A 27 -40.05 -12.82 -0.80
N TYR A 28 -40.27 -14.07 -0.36
CA TYR A 28 -39.23 -14.94 0.16
C TYR A 28 -38.19 -15.27 -0.92
N TRP A 29 -38.64 -15.60 -2.13
CA TRP A 29 -37.76 -15.86 -3.28
C TRP A 29 -36.93 -14.63 -3.66
N LEU A 30 -37.54 -13.43 -3.71
CA LEU A 30 -36.84 -12.17 -3.96
C LEU A 30 -35.80 -11.86 -2.89
N LEU A 31 -36.14 -12.04 -1.61
CA LEU A 31 -35.21 -11.77 -0.50
C LEU A 31 -34.03 -12.74 -0.48
N ASN A 32 -34.27 -14.00 -0.86
CA ASN A 32 -33.24 -15.04 -0.91
C ASN A 32 -32.29 -14.83 -2.10
N ASN A 33 -32.80 -14.39 -3.24
CA ASN A 33 -32.01 -14.16 -4.47
C ASN A 33 -31.68 -12.67 -4.69
N ARG A 34 -31.82 -11.82 -3.67
CA ARG A 34 -31.68 -10.36 -3.83
C ARG A 34 -30.33 -9.94 -4.40
N TYR A 35 -29.26 -10.62 -4.01
CA TYR A 35 -27.91 -10.30 -4.48
C TYR A 35 -27.70 -10.75 -5.92
N GLU A 36 -28.25 -11.91 -6.32
CA GLU A 36 -28.22 -12.39 -7.70
C GLU A 36 -29.07 -11.51 -8.64
N ILE A 37 -30.22 -11.01 -8.16
CA ILE A 37 -31.07 -10.12 -8.95
C ILE A 37 -30.38 -8.76 -9.13
N VAL A 38 -29.78 -8.22 -8.07
CA VAL A 38 -29.03 -6.96 -8.15
C VAL A 38 -27.78 -7.11 -9.00
N SER A 39 -27.04 -8.22 -8.90
CA SER A 39 -25.88 -8.46 -9.75
C SER A 39 -26.28 -8.64 -11.22
N PHE A 40 -27.35 -9.39 -11.50
CA PHE A 40 -27.91 -9.55 -12.85
C PHE A 40 -28.42 -8.24 -13.45
N LEU A 41 -29.12 -7.42 -12.67
CA LEU A 41 -29.55 -6.10 -13.14
C LEU A 41 -28.36 -5.15 -13.35
N SER A 42 -27.32 -5.26 -12.52
CA SER A 42 -26.08 -4.50 -12.71
C SER A 42 -25.35 -4.94 -13.98
N SER A 43 -25.22 -6.25 -14.23
CA SER A 43 -24.51 -6.80 -15.39
C SER A 43 -25.24 -6.53 -16.72
N ILE A 44 -26.57 -6.35 -16.69
CA ILE A 44 -27.32 -5.87 -17.86
C ILE A 44 -27.11 -4.36 -18.09
N SER A 45 -26.82 -3.59 -17.03
CA SER A 45 -26.68 -2.13 -17.12
C SER A 45 -25.26 -1.66 -17.44
N THR A 46 -24.25 -2.52 -17.29
CA THR A 46 -22.85 -2.17 -17.47
C THR A 46 -22.11 -3.20 -18.32
N ASP A 47 -21.50 -2.77 -19.43
CA ASP A 47 -20.62 -3.58 -20.30
C ASP A 47 -19.24 -3.87 -19.66
N TYR A 48 -19.14 -3.86 -18.32
CA TYR A 48 -17.89 -4.14 -17.62
C TYR A 48 -17.74 -5.64 -17.35
N PRO A 49 -16.51 -6.18 -17.40
CA PRO A 49 -16.25 -7.55 -16.99
C PRO A 49 -16.60 -7.78 -15.52
N ASP A 50 -17.02 -8.99 -15.16
CA ASP A 50 -17.21 -9.39 -13.76
C ASP A 50 -15.92 -9.15 -12.95
N PRO A 51 -16.00 -8.84 -11.64
CA PRO A 51 -14.82 -8.70 -10.79
C PRO A 51 -13.88 -9.91 -10.92
N GLY A 52 -12.60 -9.68 -11.22
CA GLY A 52 -11.59 -10.73 -11.42
C GLY A 52 -11.52 -11.32 -12.84
N LYS A 53 -12.45 -10.97 -13.73
CA LYS A 53 -12.37 -11.25 -15.18
C LYS A 53 -11.86 -10.02 -15.94
N GLN A 54 -11.44 -10.21 -17.19
CA GLN A 54 -10.90 -9.13 -18.03
C GLN A 54 -11.40 -9.24 -19.47
N ASP A 55 -11.43 -8.10 -20.17
CA ASP A 55 -11.51 -7.99 -21.63
C ASP A 55 -10.28 -7.22 -22.16
N PRO A 56 -9.11 -7.90 -22.29
CA PRO A 56 -7.85 -7.25 -22.64
C PRO A 56 -7.82 -6.68 -24.05
N SER A 57 -8.52 -7.32 -24.99
CA SER A 57 -8.62 -6.85 -26.38
C SER A 57 -9.39 -5.52 -26.44
N HIS A 58 -10.53 -5.42 -25.75
CA HIS A 58 -11.28 -4.17 -25.67
C HIS A 58 -10.44 -3.07 -24.98
N ALA A 59 -9.84 -3.39 -23.84
CA ALA A 59 -8.96 -2.47 -23.10
C ALA A 59 -7.83 -1.92 -24.00
N TYR A 60 -7.20 -2.79 -24.78
CA TYR A 60 -6.09 -2.41 -25.64
C TYR A 60 -6.52 -1.51 -26.79
N PHE A 61 -7.47 -1.95 -27.61
CA PHE A 61 -7.79 -1.26 -28.85
C PHE A 61 -8.59 0.03 -28.63
N GLN A 62 -9.41 0.11 -27.58
CA GLN A 62 -10.21 1.30 -27.30
C GLN A 62 -9.45 2.36 -26.50
N PHE A 63 -8.56 1.95 -25.60
CA PHE A 63 -8.00 2.86 -24.60
C PHE A 63 -6.46 2.90 -24.62
N VAL A 64 -5.80 1.75 -24.44
CA VAL A 64 -4.33 1.74 -24.29
C VAL A 64 -3.63 2.14 -25.58
N LYS A 65 -4.01 1.57 -26.72
CA LYS A 65 -3.38 1.86 -28.01
C LYS A 65 -3.52 3.33 -28.40
N PRO A 66 -4.72 3.95 -28.37
CA PRO A 66 -4.86 5.39 -28.62
C PRO A 66 -4.06 6.27 -27.65
N ALA A 67 -4.00 5.89 -26.37
CA ALA A 67 -3.21 6.62 -25.38
C ALA A 67 -1.70 6.57 -25.66
N LEU A 68 -1.19 5.44 -26.16
CA LEU A 68 0.21 5.31 -26.57
C LEU A 68 0.48 6.06 -27.87
N GLU A 69 -0.37 5.90 -28.88
CA GLU A 69 -0.22 6.55 -30.19
C GLU A 69 -0.24 8.08 -30.06
N SER A 70 -1.13 8.66 -29.25
CA SER A 70 -1.17 10.12 -29.02
C SER A 70 0.15 10.69 -28.49
N VAL A 71 0.84 9.98 -27.59
CA VAL A 71 2.14 10.42 -27.06
C VAL A 71 3.28 10.16 -28.03
N GLU A 72 3.23 9.05 -28.76
CA GLU A 72 4.26 8.67 -29.72
C GLU A 72 4.23 9.53 -31.00
N GLU A 73 3.05 9.80 -31.54
CA GLU A 73 2.85 10.65 -32.73
C GLU A 73 3.34 12.09 -32.50
N ASP A 74 3.06 12.65 -31.32
CA ASP A 74 3.52 13.98 -30.91
C ASP A 74 5.00 14.00 -30.46
N GLY A 75 5.68 12.85 -30.44
CA GLY A 75 7.08 12.72 -30.03
C GLY A 75 7.33 13.13 -28.57
N ILE A 76 6.33 12.93 -27.71
CA ILE A 76 6.35 13.40 -26.32
C ILE A 76 7.23 12.47 -25.46
N ARG A 77 8.20 13.07 -24.77
CA ARG A 77 9.18 12.41 -23.92
C ARG A 77 8.75 12.50 -22.46
N LEU A 78 8.02 11.50 -22.01
CA LEU A 78 7.54 11.36 -20.62
C LEU A 78 8.69 11.41 -19.59
N ASP A 79 9.87 10.91 -19.94
CA ASP A 79 11.05 10.94 -19.08
C ASP A 79 11.58 12.36 -18.85
N LEU A 80 11.52 13.23 -19.88
CA LEU A 80 11.88 14.65 -19.75
C LEU A 80 10.84 15.39 -18.90
N MET A 81 9.56 15.07 -19.07
CA MET A 81 8.48 15.64 -18.26
C MET A 81 8.61 15.24 -16.79
N LYS A 82 8.90 13.97 -16.49
CA LYS A 82 9.16 13.49 -15.11
C LYS A 82 10.31 14.24 -14.44
N ARG A 83 11.41 14.50 -15.17
CA ARG A 83 12.57 15.25 -14.64
C ARG A 83 12.26 16.72 -14.36
N ALA A 84 11.23 17.28 -14.98
CA ALA A 84 10.76 18.65 -14.73
C ALA A 84 9.95 18.77 -13.43
N CYS A 85 9.55 17.66 -12.81
CA CYS A 85 8.75 17.69 -11.59
C CYS A 85 9.54 18.23 -10.40
N PRO A 86 9.01 19.22 -9.66
CA PRO A 86 9.68 19.76 -8.49
C PRO A 86 9.61 18.73 -7.36
N GLU A 87 10.68 18.63 -6.56
CA GLU A 87 10.76 17.65 -5.46
C GLU A 87 9.62 17.78 -4.44
N ARG A 88 9.03 18.98 -4.32
CA ARG A 88 7.89 19.32 -3.44
C ARG A 88 6.50 19.03 -4.01
N ALA A 89 6.31 18.87 -5.33
CA ALA A 89 4.99 18.48 -5.86
C ALA A 89 4.63 17.01 -5.55
N LEU A 90 5.57 16.29 -4.96
CA LEU A 90 5.46 14.87 -4.62
C LEU A 90 4.92 14.65 -3.19
N THR A 91 4.44 15.72 -2.53
CA THR A 91 3.70 15.68 -1.26
C THR A 91 2.20 15.85 -1.52
N PRO A 92 1.29 14.91 -1.13
CA PRO A 92 -0.14 15.14 -1.27
C PRO A 92 -0.57 16.29 -0.36
N PHE A 93 -1.52 17.08 -0.86
CA PHE A 93 -2.06 18.27 -0.22
C PHE A 93 -3.11 17.95 0.86
N PHE A 94 -3.43 16.67 1.10
CA PHE A 94 -4.49 16.24 2.01
C PHE A 94 -4.19 14.89 2.67
N GLU A 95 -4.81 14.63 3.82
CA GLU A 95 -4.87 13.31 4.45
C GLU A 95 -5.74 12.40 3.58
N VAL A 96 -5.15 11.35 3.02
CA VAL A 96 -5.91 10.34 2.28
C VAL A 96 -6.41 9.31 3.26
N GLU A 97 -7.67 9.40 3.67
CA GLU A 97 -8.37 8.26 4.26
C GLU A 97 -8.56 7.21 3.14
N LEU A 98 -7.59 6.30 3.00
CA LEU A 98 -7.62 5.14 2.08
C LEU A 98 -8.48 3.98 2.65
N GLY A 99 -9.58 4.33 3.31
CA GLY A 99 -10.56 3.38 3.80
C GLY A 99 -11.92 3.70 3.20
N ARG A 100 -12.30 2.96 2.15
CA ARG A 100 -13.66 2.90 1.57
C ARG A 100 -14.07 4.09 0.69
N ASN A 101 -13.78 3.91 -0.59
CA ASN A 101 -14.58 4.19 -1.80
C ASN A 101 -13.58 4.14 -2.96
N HIS A 102 -14.01 3.69 -4.14
CA HIS A 102 -13.16 3.63 -5.33
C HIS A 102 -12.50 5.01 -5.52
N TRP A 103 -11.17 5.08 -5.42
CA TRP A 103 -10.43 6.34 -5.47
C TRP A 103 -10.69 7.14 -6.76
N LEU A 104 -11.17 6.46 -7.81
CA LEU A 104 -11.75 7.02 -9.04
C LEU A 104 -12.82 8.09 -8.80
N GLU A 105 -13.66 7.98 -7.76
CA GLU A 105 -14.62 9.02 -7.40
C GLU A 105 -13.95 10.27 -6.80
N LYS A 106 -12.78 10.10 -6.14
CA LYS A 106 -11.98 11.21 -5.58
C LYS A 106 -11.14 11.94 -6.65
N ILE A 107 -10.97 11.37 -7.86
CA ILE A 107 -10.25 11.99 -8.98
C ILE A 107 -10.93 13.29 -9.44
N ARG A 108 -12.27 13.37 -9.35
CA ARG A 108 -13.03 14.51 -9.87
C ARG A 108 -12.69 15.83 -9.16
N ASP A 109 -12.26 15.75 -7.91
CA ASP A 109 -11.95 16.90 -7.06
C ASP A 109 -10.45 17.22 -6.99
N TRP A 110 -9.58 16.38 -7.60
CA TRP A 110 -8.12 16.52 -7.54
C TRP A 110 -7.59 17.70 -8.38
N ASN A 111 -8.39 18.22 -9.32
CA ASN A 111 -8.05 19.32 -10.22
C ASN A 111 -8.44 20.72 -9.71
N VAL A 112 -9.00 20.84 -8.50
CA VAL A 112 -9.40 22.16 -7.98
C VAL A 112 -8.30 22.72 -7.09
N ALA A 113 -7.39 23.52 -7.67
CA ALA A 113 -6.56 24.41 -6.88
C ALA A 113 -7.48 25.34 -6.06
N GLN A 114 -7.22 25.47 -4.75
CA GLN A 114 -7.97 26.42 -3.94
C GLN A 114 -7.75 27.84 -4.49
N PRO A 115 -8.79 28.71 -4.50
CA PRO A 115 -8.65 30.06 -5.02
C PRO A 115 -7.56 30.83 -4.24
N GLY A 116 -6.46 31.18 -4.90
CA GLY A 116 -5.42 32.07 -4.34
C GLY A 116 -4.04 31.45 -4.10
N GLU A 117 -3.82 30.16 -4.32
CA GLU A 117 -2.48 29.57 -4.24
C GLU A 117 -1.69 29.72 -5.55
N ALA A 118 -0.48 30.30 -5.49
CA ALA A 118 0.43 30.34 -6.63
C ALA A 118 1.03 28.95 -6.88
N HIS A 119 1.08 28.52 -8.15
CA HIS A 119 1.73 27.28 -8.56
C HIS A 119 3.21 27.29 -8.15
N ARG A 120 3.60 26.38 -7.24
CA ARG A 120 4.97 26.25 -6.72
C ARG A 120 5.80 25.23 -7.51
N VAL A 121 5.67 25.24 -8.84
CA VAL A 121 6.55 24.49 -9.75
C VAL A 121 7.62 25.46 -10.23
N VAL A 122 8.90 25.16 -9.98
CA VAL A 122 10.01 25.87 -10.63
C VAL A 122 10.12 25.25 -12.03
N GLU A 123 9.54 25.92 -13.01
CA GLU A 123 9.32 25.43 -14.37
C GLU A 123 10.62 25.33 -15.19
N PRO A 124 10.78 24.29 -16.03
CA PRO A 124 11.12 24.47 -17.43
C PRO A 124 9.80 24.65 -18.21
N THR A 125 9.49 25.91 -18.53
CA THR A 125 8.16 26.44 -18.88
C THR A 125 7.53 25.94 -20.17
N GLY A 126 8.31 25.64 -21.21
CA GLY A 126 7.77 25.40 -22.56
C GLY A 126 7.26 23.97 -22.74
N TYR A 127 8.18 23.01 -22.65
CA TYR A 127 7.93 21.63 -23.06
C TYR A 127 6.89 20.91 -22.20
N TRP A 128 6.96 21.05 -20.87
CA TRP A 128 5.99 20.40 -19.98
C TRP A 128 4.59 21.00 -20.18
N LYS A 129 4.49 22.33 -20.27
CA LYS A 129 3.22 23.04 -20.46
C LYS A 129 2.57 22.73 -21.81
N GLN A 130 3.36 22.61 -22.88
CA GLN A 130 2.88 22.28 -24.22
C GLN A 130 2.27 20.87 -24.29
N ASN A 131 2.86 19.91 -23.59
CA ASN A 131 2.50 18.49 -23.72
C ASN A 131 1.59 17.99 -22.59
N ARG A 132 1.38 18.79 -21.53
CA ARG A 132 0.62 18.40 -20.34
C ARG A 132 -0.77 17.88 -20.68
N GLU A 133 -1.50 18.56 -21.56
CA GLU A 133 -2.89 18.24 -21.87
C GLU A 133 -2.99 16.87 -22.56
N VAL A 134 -2.17 16.64 -23.59
CA VAL A 134 -2.11 15.34 -24.29
C VAL A 134 -1.78 14.22 -23.31
N VAL A 135 -0.74 14.36 -22.48
CA VAL A 135 -0.35 13.33 -21.51
C VAL A 135 -1.42 13.10 -20.45
N LEU A 136 -2.18 14.14 -20.06
CA LEU A 136 -3.29 14.01 -19.12
C LEU A 136 -4.48 13.26 -19.73
N GLU A 137 -4.82 13.54 -20.98
CA GLU A 137 -5.85 12.80 -21.71
C GLU A 137 -5.46 11.32 -21.88
N SER A 138 -4.24 11.04 -22.32
CA SER A 138 -3.72 9.67 -22.40
C SER A 138 -3.74 8.96 -21.04
N LEU A 139 -3.39 9.66 -19.95
CA LEU A 139 -3.50 9.10 -18.60
C LEU A 139 -4.96 8.74 -18.25
N GLN A 140 -5.93 9.59 -18.60
CA GLN A 140 -7.34 9.31 -18.36
C GLN A 140 -7.83 8.08 -19.13
N GLU A 141 -7.41 7.91 -20.38
CA GLU A 141 -7.74 6.71 -21.15
C GLU A 141 -7.08 5.46 -20.55
N LEU A 142 -5.82 5.53 -20.10
CA LEU A 142 -5.17 4.41 -19.40
C LEU A 142 -5.90 4.03 -18.10
N ILE A 143 -6.41 5.01 -17.35
CA ILE A 143 -7.24 4.76 -16.17
C ILE A 143 -8.57 4.11 -16.56
N ARG A 144 -9.21 4.52 -17.67
CA ARG A 144 -10.42 3.84 -18.15
C ARG A 144 -10.15 2.40 -18.59
N ALA A 145 -8.97 2.12 -19.12
CA ALA A 145 -8.59 0.77 -19.50
C ALA A 145 -8.65 -0.22 -18.32
N THR A 146 -8.39 0.23 -17.07
CA THR A 146 -8.44 -0.65 -15.89
C THR A 146 -9.84 -1.14 -15.53
N TYR A 147 -10.90 -0.52 -16.07
CA TYR A 147 -12.25 -1.08 -15.98
C TYR A 147 -12.42 -2.36 -16.78
N TYR A 148 -11.56 -2.60 -17.77
CA TYR A 148 -11.65 -3.74 -18.67
C TYR A 148 -10.51 -4.74 -18.46
N ALA A 149 -9.28 -4.27 -18.29
CA ALA A 149 -8.14 -5.14 -18.02
C ALA A 149 -6.99 -4.42 -17.32
N TYR A 150 -6.26 -5.18 -16.49
CA TYR A 150 -4.98 -4.77 -15.91
C TYR A 150 -3.78 -5.41 -16.62
N GLU A 151 -3.99 -6.56 -17.27
CA GLU A 151 -2.96 -7.30 -18.00
C GLU A 151 -3.40 -7.45 -19.45
N ILE A 152 -2.51 -7.12 -20.39
CA ILE A 152 -2.79 -7.25 -21.82
C ILE A 152 -1.64 -8.02 -22.45
N THR A 153 -1.90 -9.26 -22.86
CA THR A 153 -0.85 -10.13 -23.44
C THR A 153 -0.51 -9.72 -24.86
N GLY A 154 0.59 -10.26 -25.42
CA GLY A 154 0.88 -10.10 -26.84
C GLY A 154 -0.23 -10.67 -27.75
N GLU A 155 -0.83 -11.80 -27.36
CA GLU A 155 -1.90 -12.45 -28.12
C GLU A 155 -3.14 -11.56 -28.23
N ASP A 156 -3.53 -10.91 -27.13
CA ASP A 156 -4.67 -9.97 -27.09
C ASP A 156 -4.49 -8.75 -28.00
N ARG A 157 -3.23 -8.44 -28.34
CA ARG A 157 -2.86 -7.30 -29.21
C ARG A 157 -2.70 -7.70 -30.68
N GLY A 158 -2.76 -9.00 -30.98
CA GLY A 158 -2.37 -9.54 -32.29
C GLY A 158 -0.85 -9.56 -32.53
N LEU A 159 -0.06 -9.50 -31.46
CA LEU A 159 1.41 -9.47 -31.46
C LEU A 159 1.97 -10.63 -30.59
N PRO A 160 1.81 -11.90 -31.03
CA PRO A 160 2.21 -13.05 -30.23
C PRO A 160 3.73 -13.05 -29.96
N GLY A 161 4.12 -13.33 -28.72
CA GLY A 161 5.52 -13.36 -28.29
C GLY A 161 6.06 -12.05 -27.73
N GLU A 162 5.28 -10.96 -27.78
CA GLU A 162 5.63 -9.73 -27.06
C GLU A 162 5.29 -9.80 -25.57
N GLU A 163 6.00 -9.00 -24.77
CA GLU A 163 5.80 -8.92 -23.32
C GLU A 163 4.37 -8.44 -22.96
N THR A 164 3.83 -8.98 -21.86
CA THR A 164 2.54 -8.54 -21.32
C THR A 164 2.64 -7.08 -20.87
N ILE A 165 1.72 -6.26 -21.34
CA ILE A 165 1.56 -4.88 -20.85
C ILE A 165 0.82 -4.93 -19.52
N LEU A 166 1.44 -4.35 -18.49
CA LEU A 166 0.78 -4.05 -17.23
C LEU A 166 0.26 -2.60 -17.28
N VAL A 167 -1.06 -2.44 -17.35
CA VAL A 167 -1.71 -1.13 -17.33
C VAL A 167 -1.28 -0.27 -16.13
N PRO A 168 -1.16 -0.76 -14.88
CA PRO A 168 -0.69 0.07 -13.76
C PRO A 168 0.75 0.59 -13.94
N ALA A 169 1.60 -0.12 -14.68
CA ALA A 169 2.94 0.36 -15.01
C ALA A 169 2.89 1.55 -15.99
N LEU A 170 1.99 1.50 -16.98
CA LEU A 170 1.76 2.63 -17.90
C LEU A 170 1.17 3.83 -17.15
N ILE A 171 0.13 3.62 -16.34
CA ILE A 171 -0.47 4.65 -15.50
C ILE A 171 0.60 5.31 -14.63
N SER A 172 1.46 4.52 -13.99
CA SER A 172 2.58 5.05 -13.19
C SER A 172 3.51 5.93 -14.00
N LYS A 173 3.93 5.48 -15.19
CA LYS A 173 4.84 6.24 -16.07
C LYS A 173 4.24 7.60 -16.47
N TYR A 174 2.96 7.63 -16.84
CA TYR A 174 2.26 8.86 -17.25
C TYR A 174 1.99 9.78 -16.05
N ALA A 175 1.56 9.21 -14.92
CA ALA A 175 1.31 9.98 -13.71
C ALA A 175 2.60 10.62 -13.17
N GLU A 176 3.73 9.92 -13.19
CA GLU A 176 5.03 10.50 -12.82
C GLU A 176 5.45 11.65 -13.75
N ALA A 177 5.17 11.55 -15.05
CA ALA A 177 5.43 12.64 -16.01
C ALA A 177 4.60 13.90 -15.72
N LEU A 178 3.41 13.72 -15.15
CA LEU A 178 2.51 14.79 -14.71
C LEU A 178 2.74 15.21 -13.25
N CYS A 179 3.79 14.72 -12.59
CA CYS A 179 4.12 15.00 -11.20
C CYS A 179 3.05 14.50 -10.20
N MET A 180 2.40 13.40 -10.54
CA MET A 180 1.26 12.79 -9.85
C MET A 180 1.57 11.34 -9.40
N PRO A 181 2.71 11.06 -8.73
CA PRO A 181 3.16 9.69 -8.45
C PRO A 181 2.20 8.85 -7.60
N LEU A 182 1.34 9.51 -6.80
CA LEU A 182 0.37 8.82 -5.96
C LEU A 182 -0.67 8.07 -6.80
N LEU A 183 -1.06 8.60 -7.96
CA LEU A 183 -2.03 7.95 -8.83
C LEU A 183 -1.47 6.63 -9.37
N GLY A 184 -0.21 6.65 -9.84
CA GLY A 184 0.49 5.42 -10.22
C GLY A 184 0.50 4.38 -9.10
N ARG A 185 0.80 4.82 -7.87
CA ARG A 185 0.78 3.93 -6.70
C ARG A 185 -0.59 3.32 -6.45
N LEU A 186 -1.66 4.11 -6.41
CA LEU A 186 -3.00 3.60 -6.17
C LEU A 186 -3.43 2.59 -7.24
N SER A 187 -3.03 2.80 -8.50
CA SER A 187 -3.28 1.82 -9.57
C SER A 187 -2.60 0.46 -9.33
N TRP A 188 -1.45 0.43 -8.65
CA TRP A 188 -0.83 -0.82 -8.21
C TRP A 188 -1.59 -1.47 -7.06
N GLY A 189 -2.18 -0.68 -6.16
CA GLY A 189 -3.08 -1.17 -5.11
C GLY A 189 -4.30 -1.88 -5.70
N ASP A 190 -4.98 -1.27 -6.66
CA ASP A 190 -6.10 -1.91 -7.37
C ASP A 190 -5.69 -3.20 -8.07
N TYR A 191 -4.49 -3.20 -8.68
CA TYR A 191 -3.98 -4.39 -9.34
C TYR A 191 -3.67 -5.53 -8.35
N VAL A 192 -3.20 -5.22 -7.13
CA VAL A 192 -3.04 -6.21 -6.04
C VAL A 192 -4.40 -6.83 -5.69
N GLU A 193 -5.43 -6.00 -5.50
CA GLU A 193 -6.80 -6.49 -5.22
C GLU A 193 -7.34 -7.34 -6.37
N PHE A 194 -7.10 -6.92 -7.61
CA PHE A 194 -7.47 -7.70 -8.80
C PHE A 194 -6.80 -9.08 -8.83
N GLN A 195 -5.50 -9.16 -8.55
CA GLN A 195 -4.77 -10.44 -8.52
C GLN A 195 -5.30 -11.37 -7.44
N GLU A 196 -5.59 -10.83 -6.25
CA GLU A 196 -6.18 -11.58 -5.14
C GLU A 196 -7.57 -12.09 -5.50
N GLN A 197 -8.41 -11.25 -6.11
CA GLN A 197 -9.75 -11.64 -6.54
C GLN A 197 -9.72 -12.70 -7.65
N ARG A 198 -8.80 -12.57 -8.62
CA ARG A 198 -8.62 -13.57 -9.67
C ARG A 198 -8.18 -14.91 -9.10
N ALA A 199 -7.22 -14.91 -8.17
CA ALA A 199 -6.78 -16.12 -7.49
C ALA A 199 -7.87 -16.73 -6.60
N TYR A 200 -8.69 -15.90 -5.95
CA TYR A 200 -9.87 -16.33 -5.19
C TYR A 200 -10.84 -17.09 -6.10
N LEU A 201 -11.19 -16.52 -7.25
CA LEU A 201 -12.14 -17.15 -8.19
C LEU A 201 -11.59 -18.44 -8.80
N ASP A 202 -10.30 -18.47 -9.16
CA ASP A 202 -9.66 -19.67 -9.69
C ASP A 202 -9.69 -20.83 -8.67
N LEU A 203 -9.46 -20.54 -7.38
CA LEU A 203 -9.59 -21.53 -6.30
C LEU A 203 -11.05 -21.95 -6.06
N GLU A 204 -12.00 -21.03 -6.14
CA GLU A 204 -13.43 -21.33 -5.99
C GLU A 204 -13.95 -22.22 -7.13
N GLU A 205 -13.48 -22.01 -8.36
CA GLU A 205 -13.87 -22.80 -9.53
C GLU A 205 -13.20 -24.18 -9.56
N ASN A 206 -11.89 -24.27 -9.24
CA ASN A 206 -11.13 -25.51 -9.36
C ASN A 206 -11.20 -26.40 -8.11
N GLU A 207 -11.41 -25.83 -6.92
CA GLU A 207 -11.44 -26.57 -5.64
C GLU A 207 -12.67 -26.23 -4.76
N PRO A 208 -13.91 -26.33 -5.28
CA PRO A 208 -15.12 -25.80 -4.63
C PRO A 208 -15.40 -26.44 -3.26
N GLU A 209 -15.17 -27.75 -3.09
CA GLU A 209 -15.37 -28.43 -1.81
C GLU A 209 -14.30 -28.06 -0.78
N TYR A 210 -13.06 -27.83 -1.20
CA TYR A 210 -11.97 -27.47 -0.29
C TYR A 210 -12.10 -26.00 0.16
N TYR A 211 -12.57 -25.12 -0.72
CA TYR A 211 -12.66 -23.69 -0.47
C TYR A 211 -13.93 -23.28 0.28
N ARG A 212 -15.08 -23.87 -0.06
CA ARG A 212 -16.40 -23.45 0.45
C ARG A 212 -16.60 -23.67 1.95
N TYR A 213 -15.92 -24.63 2.57
CA TYR A 213 -16.08 -24.94 4.01
C TYR A 213 -15.03 -24.28 4.92
N ARG A 214 -14.08 -23.53 4.36
CA ARG A 214 -13.03 -22.84 5.12
C ARG A 214 -13.50 -21.51 5.70
N LEU A 215 -12.89 -21.12 6.82
CA LEU A 215 -13.12 -19.80 7.41
C LEU A 215 -12.52 -18.71 6.51
N PRO A 216 -13.03 -17.47 6.53
CA PRO A 216 -12.52 -16.38 5.70
C PRO A 216 -10.99 -16.19 5.79
N ALA A 217 -10.43 -16.19 7.00
CA ALA A 217 -8.98 -16.04 7.19
C ALA A 217 -8.16 -17.20 6.59
N GLU A 218 -8.70 -18.42 6.57
CA GLU A 218 -8.03 -19.56 5.92
C GLU A 218 -8.09 -19.43 4.40
N ARG A 219 -9.19 -18.91 3.85
CA ARG A 219 -9.32 -18.63 2.42
C ARG A 219 -8.32 -17.58 1.97
N ASP A 220 -8.17 -16.50 2.73
CA ASP A 220 -7.19 -15.45 2.44
C ASP A 220 -5.76 -16.03 2.40
N LEU A 221 -5.41 -16.91 3.34
CA LEU A 221 -4.10 -17.57 3.36
C LEU A 221 -3.91 -18.53 2.17
N LEU A 222 -4.95 -19.23 1.74
CA LEU A 222 -4.90 -20.10 0.55
C LEU A 222 -4.71 -19.27 -0.73
N THR A 223 -5.44 -18.16 -0.86
CA THR A 223 -5.31 -17.22 -1.97
C THR A 223 -3.92 -16.59 -2.01
N LEU A 224 -3.39 -16.14 -0.87
CA LEU A 224 -1.99 -15.68 -0.80
C LEU A 224 -1.00 -16.81 -1.11
N GLY A 225 -1.34 -18.05 -0.73
CA GLY A 225 -0.58 -19.26 -1.01
C GLY A 225 -0.39 -19.51 -2.50
N SER A 226 -1.45 -19.38 -3.30
CA SER A 226 -1.38 -19.54 -4.76
C SER A 226 -0.59 -18.42 -5.43
N LEU A 227 -0.59 -17.22 -4.84
CA LEU A 227 0.13 -16.05 -5.36
C LEU A 227 1.61 -15.96 -4.95
N ARG A 228 2.09 -16.83 -4.04
CA ARG A 228 3.44 -16.75 -3.47
C ARG A 228 4.56 -16.68 -4.51
N ASN A 229 4.44 -17.38 -5.63
CA ASN A 229 5.47 -17.39 -6.68
C ASN A 229 5.15 -16.46 -7.87
N SER A 230 4.08 -15.66 -7.77
CA SER A 230 3.71 -14.71 -8.82
C SER A 230 4.64 -13.50 -8.78
N ARG A 231 5.51 -13.39 -9.79
CA ARG A 231 6.40 -12.24 -9.96
C ARG A 231 5.62 -10.93 -10.06
N ASN A 232 4.53 -10.92 -10.82
CA ASN A 232 3.71 -9.73 -11.02
C ASN A 232 3.04 -9.28 -9.72
N TYR A 233 2.57 -10.22 -8.90
CA TYR A 233 1.97 -9.91 -7.60
C TYR A 233 2.99 -9.34 -6.61
N GLN A 234 4.17 -9.95 -6.50
CA GLN A 234 5.25 -9.43 -5.66
C GLN A 234 5.71 -8.04 -6.12
N GLU A 235 5.83 -7.83 -7.43
CA GLU A 235 6.15 -6.52 -8.00
C GLU A 235 5.06 -5.50 -7.69
N ALA A 236 3.78 -5.86 -7.85
CA ALA A 236 2.66 -4.99 -7.54
C ALA A 236 2.66 -4.51 -6.08
N LEU A 237 2.87 -5.42 -5.12
CA LEU A 237 2.98 -5.07 -3.70
C LEU A 237 4.16 -4.11 -3.43
N LEU A 238 5.31 -4.32 -4.08
CA LEU A 238 6.48 -3.44 -3.95
C LEU A 238 6.23 -2.05 -4.55
N GLN A 239 5.63 -1.99 -5.73
CA GLN A 239 5.26 -0.72 -6.36
C GLN A 239 4.20 0.02 -5.52
N TYR A 240 3.25 -0.73 -4.94
CA TYR A 240 2.23 -0.15 -4.07
C TYR A 240 2.81 0.46 -2.80
N LEU A 241 3.84 -0.14 -2.21
CA LEU A 241 4.55 0.44 -1.05
C LEU A 241 5.29 1.74 -1.38
N GLY A 242 5.65 1.98 -2.64
CA GLY A 242 6.40 3.17 -3.07
C GLY A 242 7.52 2.92 -4.09
N GLY A 243 7.72 1.67 -4.52
CA GLY A 243 8.72 1.28 -5.51
C GLY A 243 10.14 1.17 -4.95
N GLY A 244 10.97 0.34 -5.60
CA GLY A 244 12.39 0.14 -5.28
C GLY A 244 12.71 -1.11 -4.45
N ALA A 245 14.00 -1.45 -4.38
CA ALA A 245 14.52 -2.38 -3.39
C ALA A 245 14.28 -1.81 -1.98
N PRO A 246 14.04 -2.64 -0.96
CA PRO A 246 13.82 -2.17 0.40
C PRO A 246 14.95 -1.21 0.79
N SER A 247 14.59 0.05 1.04
CA SER A 247 15.47 1.12 1.47
C SER A 247 15.00 1.52 2.84
N PRO A 248 15.89 1.50 3.87
CA PRO A 248 15.50 1.66 5.26
C PRO A 248 14.62 2.90 5.43
N PHE A 249 13.36 2.66 5.77
CA PHE A 249 12.42 3.71 6.09
C PHE A 249 12.99 4.60 7.19
N SER A 250 13.06 5.91 6.92
CA SER A 250 13.40 6.92 7.93
C SER A 250 12.12 7.66 8.36
N PRO A 251 11.65 7.45 9.61
CA PRO A 251 10.48 8.17 10.13
C PRO A 251 10.65 9.69 10.13
N GLU A 252 11.89 10.17 10.30
CA GLU A 252 12.25 11.60 10.35
C GLU A 252 12.33 12.22 8.96
N GLY A 253 12.55 11.39 7.93
CA GLY A 253 12.57 11.76 6.51
C GLY A 253 11.30 11.35 5.75
N CYS A 254 10.17 11.16 6.46
CA CYS A 254 8.91 10.70 5.88
C CYS A 254 8.33 11.74 4.92
N HIS A 255 8.86 11.78 3.70
CA HIS A 255 8.46 12.70 2.65
C HIS A 255 7.45 12.00 1.75
N ASN A 256 6.19 11.86 2.17
CA ASN A 256 4.95 11.72 1.38
C ASN A 256 4.90 10.85 0.09
N ARG A 257 5.96 10.11 -0.21
CA ARG A 257 6.20 9.35 -1.43
C ARG A 257 6.19 7.86 -1.18
N SER A 258 6.01 7.39 0.05
CA SER A 258 5.81 5.97 0.35
C SER A 258 4.43 5.77 0.96
N LEU A 259 3.82 4.61 0.74
CA LEU A 259 2.56 4.24 1.39
C LEU A 259 2.70 4.27 2.91
N VAL A 260 3.88 3.92 3.43
CA VAL A 260 4.22 3.98 4.86
C VAL A 260 3.97 5.36 5.46
N CYS A 261 4.27 6.44 4.72
CA CYS A 261 4.05 7.80 5.20
C CYS A 261 2.58 8.24 5.14
N LEU A 262 1.85 7.75 4.13
CA LEU A 262 0.47 8.19 3.84
C LEU A 262 -0.56 7.39 4.62
N ALA A 263 -0.40 6.08 4.63
CA ALA A 263 -1.29 5.09 5.24
C ALA A 263 -0.44 3.96 5.85
N PRO A 264 0.23 4.19 7.01
CA PRO A 264 1.09 3.20 7.65
C PRO A 264 0.39 1.89 8.01
N ARG A 265 -0.89 1.94 8.36
CA ARG A 265 -1.68 0.74 8.66
C ARG A 265 -1.85 -0.14 7.43
N GLU A 266 -2.15 0.50 6.31
CA GLU A 266 -2.27 -0.18 5.03
C GLU A 266 -0.91 -0.71 4.58
N ALA A 267 0.16 0.09 4.68
CA ALA A 267 1.50 -0.36 4.41
C ALA A 267 1.90 -1.58 5.26
N PHE A 268 1.53 -1.60 6.55
CA PHE A 268 1.75 -2.77 7.41
C PHE A 268 1.02 -4.03 6.89
N GLN A 269 -0.23 -3.90 6.43
CA GLN A 269 -0.97 -5.00 5.82
C GLN A 269 -0.32 -5.47 4.51
N VAL A 270 0.15 -4.54 3.68
CA VAL A 270 0.87 -4.84 2.44
C VAL A 270 2.20 -5.54 2.73
N TYR A 271 2.93 -5.15 3.78
CA TYR A 271 4.12 -5.88 4.24
C TYR A 271 3.80 -7.30 4.70
N ASN A 272 2.69 -7.54 5.42
CA ASN A 272 2.28 -8.91 5.79
C ASN A 272 2.08 -9.79 4.55
N LYS A 273 1.36 -9.28 3.54
CA LYS A 273 1.14 -9.97 2.26
C LYS A 273 2.46 -10.23 1.53
N LEU A 274 3.33 -9.21 1.46
CA LEU A 274 4.61 -9.30 0.78
C LEU A 274 5.59 -10.27 1.47
N ILE A 275 5.65 -10.27 2.81
CA ILE A 275 6.45 -11.23 3.59
C ILE A 275 5.99 -12.66 3.31
N PHE A 276 4.68 -12.89 3.24
CA PHE A 276 4.14 -14.21 2.94
C PHE A 276 4.47 -14.66 1.51
N ALA A 277 4.39 -13.74 0.55
CA ALA A 277 4.66 -14.01 -0.86
C ALA A 277 6.16 -14.01 -1.21
N ALA A 278 7.04 -13.38 -0.43
CA ALA A 278 8.42 -13.16 -0.83
C ALA A 278 9.32 -14.41 -0.72
N PRO A 279 10.38 -14.48 -1.53
CA PRO A 279 11.42 -15.48 -1.39
C PRO A 279 12.25 -15.23 -0.11
N SER A 280 12.83 -16.29 0.47
CA SER A 280 13.47 -16.25 1.79
C SER A 280 14.62 -15.26 1.89
N GLU A 281 15.34 -15.01 0.79
CA GLU A 281 16.46 -14.08 0.73
C GLU A 281 16.04 -12.62 0.96
N ARG A 282 14.77 -12.28 0.69
CA ARG A 282 14.24 -10.92 0.88
C ARG A 282 13.66 -10.69 2.27
N LEU A 283 13.34 -11.75 3.02
CA LEU A 283 12.63 -11.67 4.30
C LEU A 283 13.33 -10.76 5.32
N PRO A 284 14.66 -10.80 5.53
CA PRO A 284 15.29 -9.95 6.53
C PRO A 284 15.07 -8.45 6.28
N TYR A 285 15.07 -8.03 5.01
CA TYR A 285 14.80 -6.64 4.65
C TYR A 285 13.33 -6.28 4.87
N LEU A 286 12.40 -7.16 4.52
CA LEU A 286 10.98 -6.93 4.72
C LEU A 286 10.61 -6.85 6.21
N PHE A 287 11.23 -7.69 7.03
CA PHE A 287 11.10 -7.63 8.49
C PHE A 287 11.64 -6.32 9.06
N LEU A 288 12.77 -5.83 8.56
CA LEU A 288 13.31 -4.54 9.00
C LEU A 288 12.32 -3.40 8.73
N GLU A 289 11.82 -3.30 7.49
CA GLU A 289 10.88 -2.25 7.10
C GLU A 289 9.57 -2.35 7.89
N GLN A 290 8.99 -3.54 7.99
CA GLN A 290 7.76 -3.77 8.75
C GLN A 290 7.94 -3.40 10.23
N GLY A 291 9.06 -3.81 10.84
CA GLY A 291 9.39 -3.49 12.22
C GLY A 291 9.54 -1.98 12.45
N GLN A 292 10.11 -1.25 11.49
CA GLN A 292 10.19 0.21 11.52
C GLN A 292 8.81 0.88 11.43
N VAL A 293 7.91 0.38 10.56
CA VAL A 293 6.52 0.86 10.48
C VAL A 293 5.78 0.64 11.79
N LEU A 294 5.86 -0.56 12.36
CA LEU A 294 5.23 -0.90 13.64
C LEU A 294 5.77 -0.03 14.78
N GLY A 295 7.08 0.12 14.88
CA GLY A 295 7.72 0.98 15.87
C GLY A 295 7.29 2.45 15.72
N TRP A 296 7.06 2.92 14.50
CA TRP A 296 6.54 4.26 14.25
C TRP A 296 5.07 4.43 14.64
N LEU A 297 4.20 3.48 14.28
CA LEU A 297 2.80 3.45 14.69
C LEU A 297 2.66 3.42 16.22
N ALA A 298 3.46 2.58 16.88
CA ALA A 298 3.48 2.46 18.33
C ALA A 298 3.85 3.80 19.02
N ARG A 299 4.86 4.52 18.50
CA ARG A 299 5.26 5.85 19.02
C ARG A 299 4.21 6.93 18.82
N ARG A 300 3.28 6.74 17.87
CA ARG A 300 2.14 7.65 17.64
C ARG A 300 0.94 7.33 18.53
N GLY A 301 1.00 6.29 19.36
CA GLY A 301 -0.13 5.86 20.20
C GLY A 301 -1.25 5.22 19.40
N ASP A 302 -0.93 4.48 18.33
CA ASP A 302 -1.92 3.75 17.58
C ASP A 302 -2.36 2.47 18.33
N ASP A 303 -3.45 2.59 19.09
CA ASP A 303 -4.02 1.50 19.91
C ASP A 303 -4.85 0.48 19.11
N SER A 304 -4.94 0.61 17.77
CA SER A 304 -5.69 -0.35 16.94
C SER A 304 -5.01 -1.71 16.80
N LEU A 305 -3.70 -1.77 17.08
CA LEU A 305 -2.91 -2.98 17.09
C LEU A 305 -2.68 -3.42 18.53
N ASP A 306 -2.98 -4.68 18.84
CA ASP A 306 -2.67 -5.24 20.15
C ASP A 306 -1.15 -5.34 20.32
N ASN A 307 -0.62 -4.55 21.26
CA ASN A 307 0.78 -4.47 21.66
C ASN A 307 1.77 -4.23 20.49
N PRO A 308 1.73 -3.05 19.85
CA PRO A 308 2.47 -2.79 18.62
C PRO A 308 3.99 -2.73 18.83
N TYR A 309 4.44 -2.39 20.05
CA TYR A 309 5.86 -2.42 20.41
C TYR A 309 6.43 -3.83 20.45
N ASP A 310 5.73 -4.78 21.05
CA ASP A 310 6.23 -6.16 21.14
C ASP A 310 6.25 -6.81 19.76
N ARG A 311 5.26 -6.53 18.92
CA ARG A 311 5.28 -6.94 17.50
C ARG A 311 6.46 -6.33 16.75
N ALA A 312 6.70 -5.03 16.92
CA ALA A 312 7.84 -4.37 16.28
C ALA A 312 9.18 -5.01 16.68
N LEU A 313 9.36 -5.29 17.98
CA LEU A 313 10.58 -5.93 18.49
C LEU A 313 10.76 -7.35 17.95
N ASP A 314 9.68 -8.15 17.91
CA ASP A 314 9.69 -9.50 17.33
C ASP A 314 10.08 -9.47 15.84
N THR A 315 9.45 -8.58 15.06
CA THR A 315 9.78 -8.42 13.63
C THR A 315 11.24 -7.96 13.43
N LEU A 316 11.71 -6.97 14.21
CA LEU A 316 13.09 -6.49 14.13
C LEU A 316 14.10 -7.56 14.55
N SER A 317 13.76 -8.45 15.47
CA SER A 317 14.62 -9.56 15.86
C SER A 317 14.87 -10.53 14.69
N GLY A 318 13.84 -10.82 13.90
CA GLY A 318 13.97 -11.63 12.68
C GLY A 318 14.82 -10.95 11.60
N ALA A 319 14.78 -9.61 11.52
CA ALA A 319 15.69 -8.85 10.67
C ALA A 319 17.15 -8.89 11.15
N ALA A 320 17.35 -8.87 12.47
CA ALA A 320 18.68 -8.84 13.11
C ALA A 320 19.45 -10.17 12.96
N GLU A 321 18.78 -11.29 12.66
CA GLU A 321 19.43 -12.56 12.32
C GLU A 321 20.33 -12.43 11.08
N SER A 322 20.01 -11.49 10.18
CA SER A 322 20.86 -11.17 9.04
C SER A 322 21.99 -10.22 9.44
N ARG A 323 23.24 -10.68 9.28
CA ARG A 323 24.45 -9.88 9.57
C ARG A 323 24.49 -8.53 8.86
N SER A 324 23.94 -8.43 7.65
CA SER A 324 23.94 -7.16 6.91
C SER A 324 22.97 -6.13 7.49
N LEU A 325 21.98 -6.57 8.26
CA LEU A 325 20.90 -5.74 8.82
C LEU A 325 20.94 -5.62 10.34
N GLU A 326 21.71 -6.47 11.03
CA GLU A 326 21.86 -6.49 12.50
C GLU A 326 22.00 -5.08 13.10
N LYS A 327 22.91 -4.27 12.54
CA LYS A 327 23.13 -2.88 12.99
C LYS A 327 21.86 -2.03 12.90
N GLN A 328 21.16 -2.08 11.77
CA GLN A 328 19.98 -1.26 11.53
C GLN A 328 18.81 -1.73 12.40
N ALA A 329 18.54 -3.04 12.40
CA ALA A 329 17.47 -3.64 13.19
C ALA A 329 17.65 -3.35 14.69
N THR A 330 18.85 -3.59 15.23
CA THR A 330 19.17 -3.36 16.64
C THR A 330 19.06 -1.87 17.00
N THR A 331 19.46 -0.97 16.10
CA THR A 331 19.30 0.49 16.32
C THR A 331 17.82 0.87 16.47
N GLU A 332 16.94 0.27 15.68
CA GLU A 332 15.49 0.48 15.80
C GLU A 332 14.89 -0.14 17.07
N MET A 333 15.38 -1.32 17.48
CA MET A 333 15.00 -1.92 18.77
C MET A 333 15.40 -1.00 19.94
N ILE A 334 16.61 -0.43 19.92
CA ILE A 334 17.06 0.54 20.93
C ILE A 334 16.14 1.76 20.96
N ARG A 335 15.73 2.29 19.80
CA ARG A 335 14.77 3.42 19.72
C ARG A 335 13.46 3.07 20.41
N ILE A 336 12.96 1.84 20.25
CA ILE A 336 11.76 1.35 20.93
C ILE A 336 11.98 1.26 22.45
N TYR A 337 13.06 0.62 22.90
CA TYR A 337 13.35 0.46 24.33
C TYR A 337 13.49 1.82 25.04
N VAL A 338 14.22 2.76 24.46
CA VAL A 338 14.37 4.12 25.01
C VAL A 338 13.02 4.83 25.11
N HIS A 339 12.17 4.69 24.10
CA HIS A 339 10.85 5.32 24.10
C HIS A 339 9.91 4.70 25.15
N ARG A 340 10.04 3.40 25.43
CA ARG A 340 9.30 2.70 26.49
C ARG A 340 9.91 2.86 27.88
N GLU A 341 10.98 3.65 28.02
CA GLU A 341 11.74 3.81 29.27
C GLU A 341 12.40 2.51 29.78
N ASN A 342 12.53 1.50 28.91
CA ASN A 342 13.23 0.23 29.17
C ASN A 342 14.74 0.44 28.96
N TYR A 343 15.35 1.27 29.82
CA TYR A 343 16.72 1.73 29.62
C TYR A 343 17.77 0.64 29.82
N GLU A 344 17.50 -0.38 30.62
CA GLU A 344 18.42 -1.51 30.81
C GLU A 344 18.53 -2.38 29.55
N GLU A 345 17.41 -2.68 28.91
CA GLU A 345 17.36 -3.38 27.63
C GLU A 345 18.01 -2.55 26.52
N ALA A 346 17.74 -1.24 26.49
CA ALA A 346 18.41 -0.32 25.58
C ALA A 346 19.93 -0.32 25.76
N ARG A 347 20.41 -0.30 27.01
CA ARG A 347 21.84 -0.33 27.34
C ARG A 347 22.49 -1.65 26.95
N SER A 348 21.82 -2.78 27.20
CA SER A 348 22.27 -4.11 26.79
C SER A 348 22.44 -4.23 25.27
N ALA A 349 21.45 -3.77 24.49
CA ALA A 349 21.53 -3.77 23.04
C ALA A 349 22.63 -2.82 22.51
N LEU A 350 22.76 -1.63 23.12
CA LEU A 350 23.84 -0.68 22.81
C LEU A 350 25.23 -1.26 23.07
N ARG A 351 25.39 -2.02 24.16
CA ARG A 351 26.62 -2.72 24.48
C ARG A 351 26.99 -3.71 23.38
N GLN A 352 26.05 -4.55 22.94
CA GLN A 352 26.29 -5.51 21.86
C GLN A 352 26.69 -4.80 20.56
N LEU A 353 25.97 -3.75 20.18
CA LEU A 353 26.24 -3.01 18.94
C LEU A 353 27.56 -2.23 18.99
N SER A 354 27.98 -1.77 20.17
CA SER A 354 29.27 -1.09 20.35
C SER A 354 30.49 -1.99 20.10
N LEU A 355 30.32 -3.32 20.14
CA LEU A 355 31.39 -4.27 19.83
C LEU A 355 31.69 -4.35 18.33
N THR A 356 30.72 -3.99 17.48
CA THR A 356 30.82 -4.11 16.02
C THR A 356 30.90 -2.75 15.32
N VAL A 357 30.53 -1.66 15.99
CA VAL A 357 30.44 -0.32 15.42
C VAL A 357 31.44 0.65 16.07
N ASN A 358 32.20 1.37 15.24
CA ASN A 358 33.09 2.44 15.71
C ASN A 358 32.29 3.70 16.07
N LEU A 359 32.02 3.90 17.37
CA LEU A 359 31.27 5.05 17.90
C LEU A 359 31.95 6.42 17.68
N ASN A 360 33.22 6.45 17.28
CA ASN A 360 33.92 7.69 16.93
C ASN A 360 33.60 8.16 15.50
N SER A 361 32.96 7.32 14.68
CA SER A 361 32.65 7.69 13.30
C SER A 361 31.60 8.81 13.25
N PRO A 362 31.72 9.78 12.32
CA PRO A 362 30.65 10.74 12.05
C PRO A 362 29.32 10.05 11.73
N GLU A 363 29.36 8.89 11.07
CA GLU A 363 28.21 8.08 10.65
C GLU A 363 27.42 7.46 11.83
N THR A 364 27.94 7.53 13.06
CA THR A 364 27.31 6.99 14.27
C THR A 364 26.76 8.10 15.16
N ALA A 365 26.46 9.28 14.60
CA ALA A 365 25.85 10.39 15.33
C ALA A 365 24.51 9.97 15.98
N ASP A 366 23.62 9.34 15.23
CA ASP A 366 22.31 8.88 15.72
C ASP A 366 22.45 7.88 16.88
N LEU A 367 23.42 6.97 16.76
CA LEU A 367 23.68 5.97 17.80
C LEU A 367 24.24 6.61 19.07
N ARG A 368 25.13 7.59 18.95
CA ARG A 368 25.63 8.38 20.10
C ARG A 368 24.51 9.14 20.79
N GLU A 369 23.57 9.68 20.02
CA GLU A 369 22.39 10.33 20.57
C GLU A 369 21.50 9.34 21.33
N LEU A 370 21.32 8.12 20.82
CA LEU A 370 20.60 7.06 21.53
C LEU A 370 21.31 6.68 22.84
N ILE A 371 22.64 6.53 22.84
CA ILE A 371 23.42 6.28 24.06
C ILE A 371 23.20 7.39 25.09
N ARG A 372 23.24 8.65 24.65
CA ARG A 372 23.02 9.81 25.52
C ARG A 372 21.63 9.78 26.14
N LYS A 373 20.59 9.47 25.36
CA LYS A 373 19.21 9.33 25.84
C LYS A 373 19.07 8.18 26.85
N THR A 374 19.65 7.02 26.55
CA THR A 374 19.60 5.85 27.43
C THR A 374 20.27 6.14 28.78
N LEU A 375 21.53 6.60 28.77
CA LEU A 375 22.26 6.89 30.00
C LEU A 375 21.63 8.04 30.79
N GLY A 376 21.13 9.07 30.09
CA GLY A 376 20.39 10.17 30.69
C GLY A 376 19.11 9.72 31.38
N GLY A 377 18.36 8.80 30.76
CA GLY A 377 17.15 8.19 31.33
C GLY A 377 17.43 7.35 32.58
N MET A 378 18.61 6.75 32.68
CA MET A 378 19.09 6.05 33.88
C MET A 378 19.65 6.97 34.98
N GLY A 379 19.67 8.29 34.76
CA GLY A 379 20.27 9.26 35.69
C GLY A 379 21.80 9.38 35.61
N LEU A 380 22.44 8.70 34.66
CA LEU A 380 23.88 8.72 34.41
C LEU A 380 24.28 9.91 33.50
N HIS A 381 23.96 11.13 33.96
CA HIS A 381 24.11 12.34 33.15
C HIS A 381 25.57 12.67 32.80
N ARG A 382 26.52 12.35 33.68
CA ARG A 382 27.96 12.60 33.44
C ARG A 382 28.51 11.67 32.37
N GLU A 383 28.04 10.43 32.37
CA GLU A 383 28.39 9.40 31.41
C GLU A 383 27.74 9.68 30.05
N ALA A 384 26.48 10.14 30.05
CA ALA A 384 25.76 10.55 28.85
C ALA A 384 26.48 11.70 28.10
N ASP A 385 27.01 12.68 28.83
CA ASP A 385 27.78 13.81 28.28
C ASP A 385 29.01 13.38 27.48
N CYS A 386 29.58 12.22 27.75
CA CYS A 386 30.74 11.69 27.01
C CYS A 386 30.43 11.28 25.57
N PHE A 387 29.14 11.19 25.21
CA PHE A 387 28.67 10.86 23.87
C PHE A 387 28.15 12.07 23.09
N ALA A 388 28.15 13.27 23.68
CA ALA A 388 27.82 14.51 22.97
C ALA A 388 28.83 14.77 21.82
N ASN A 389 28.34 15.34 20.71
CA ASN A 389 29.17 15.76 19.58
C ASN A 389 30.16 16.85 20.00
N THR A 390 31.32 16.46 20.52
CA THR A 390 32.37 17.38 20.93
C THR A 390 33.44 17.42 19.85
N MET A 391 33.40 18.46 19.02
CA MET A 391 34.59 18.93 18.29
C MET A 391 35.54 19.55 19.32
N GLY A 392 36.42 18.75 19.92
CA GLY A 392 37.35 19.20 20.97
C GLY A 392 38.15 18.07 21.61
N ALA A 393 39.06 18.43 22.53
CA ALA A 393 39.84 17.46 23.29
C ALA A 393 38.94 16.62 24.21
N GLU A 394 39.08 15.31 24.15
CA GLU A 394 38.31 14.35 24.96
C GLU A 394 38.52 14.61 26.46
N ARG A 395 37.44 14.76 27.21
CA ARG A 395 37.50 15.00 28.66
C ARG A 395 38.13 13.78 29.36
N PRO A 396 38.95 13.94 30.41
CA PRO A 396 39.66 12.82 31.05
C PRO A 396 38.76 11.67 31.52
N HIS A 397 37.55 11.97 32.01
CA HIS A 397 36.57 10.97 32.44
C HIS A 397 35.88 10.23 31.27
N CYS A 398 35.98 10.73 30.05
CA CYS A 398 35.37 10.11 28.87
C CYS A 398 36.30 9.14 28.11
N ARG A 399 37.59 9.07 28.50
CA ARG A 399 38.60 8.21 27.84
C ARG A 399 38.20 6.73 27.74
N ASN A 400 37.41 6.25 28.70
CA ASN A 400 36.88 4.88 28.72
C ASN A 400 35.36 4.85 28.57
N ARG A 401 34.76 5.75 27.79
CA ARG A 401 33.29 5.87 27.70
C ARG A 401 32.55 4.59 27.29
N LEU A 402 33.22 3.64 26.62
CA LEU A 402 32.64 2.31 26.31
C LEU A 402 32.35 1.49 27.58
N ASP A 403 33.09 1.70 28.67
CA ASP A 403 32.82 1.05 29.94
C ASP A 403 31.48 1.50 30.54
N PHE A 404 30.96 2.67 30.17
CA PHE A 404 29.63 3.12 30.62
C PHE A 404 28.49 2.31 30.01
N LEU A 405 28.74 1.55 28.94
CA LEU A 405 27.78 0.61 28.36
C LEU A 405 27.89 -0.80 28.97
N ARG A 406 28.89 -1.06 29.82
CA ARG A 406 29.06 -2.37 30.50
C ARG A 406 28.21 -2.48 31.75
#